data_AF-A0A091BXR2-F1
#
_entry.id   AF-A0A091BXR2-F1
#
_cell.length_a   1.000
_cell.length_b   1.000
_cell.length_c   1.000
_cell.angle_alpha   90.00
_cell.angle_beta   90.00
_cell.angle_gamma   90.00
#
_symmetry.space_group_name_H-M   'P 1'
#
loop_
_entity.id
_entity.type
_entity.pdbx_description
1 polymer ?
#
loop_
_entity_poly.entity_id
_entity_poly.type
_entity_poly.pdbx_seq_one_letter_code
_entity_poly.pdbx_strand_id
1 'polypeptide(L)'
;MRIRSTSFALALALVASVAATPAVAGPPLLCEPFDTAGAPSLPWGEGWRDARADFPLQTLPERTVELLETGVPLSARMETLRRAAIYAARDGAVLRALMRRLDERVHTADDSAALRMALFDSGYFLETLQDIERLQGYDMPGIGAVDREVLRALLRQPDGSERIAQALALQPDDADIRFAAALVAAADGAGP
;
A
#
# COMPACT_ATOMS: atom_id res chain seq x y z
N MET A 1 -49.53 13.07 50.54
CA MET A 1 -48.42 12.08 50.59
C MET A 1 -48.63 11.05 49.49
N ARG A 2 -47.90 11.17 48.37
CA ARG A 2 -47.62 10.10 47.39
C ARG A 2 -46.30 10.45 46.71
N ILE A 3 -45.44 9.44 46.65
CA ILE A 3 -44.00 9.50 46.48
C ILE A 3 -43.64 9.60 44.98
N ARG A 4 -42.56 10.34 44.71
CA ARG A 4 -41.88 10.55 43.42
C ARG A 4 -41.53 9.22 42.74
N SER A 5 -41.72 9.13 41.43
CA SER A 5 -41.05 8.11 40.60
C SER A 5 -40.70 8.70 39.23
N THR A 6 -39.61 9.47 39.19
CA THR A 6 -39.02 10.04 37.96
C THR A 6 -37.64 9.45 37.70
N SER A 7 -37.42 8.18 38.05
CA SER A 7 -36.08 7.58 38.03
C SER A 7 -35.96 6.32 37.16
N PHE A 8 -36.96 5.98 36.35
CA PHE A 8 -36.92 4.75 35.55
C PHE A 8 -36.71 4.97 34.03
N ALA A 9 -36.51 6.21 33.58
CA ALA A 9 -36.31 6.51 32.16
C ALA A 9 -34.83 6.71 31.77
N LEU A 10 -33.91 6.79 32.72
CA LEU A 10 -32.49 7.08 32.43
C LEU A 10 -31.58 5.83 32.32
N ALA A 11 -32.10 4.64 32.65
CA ALA A 11 -31.27 3.43 32.74
C ALA A 11 -31.19 2.61 31.44
N LEU A 12 -31.96 2.96 30.40
CA LEU A 12 -32.03 2.18 29.14
C LEU A 12 -31.31 2.84 27.95
N ALA A 13 -30.60 3.95 28.16
CA ALA A 13 -29.89 4.66 27.09
C ALA A 13 -28.39 4.32 27.02
N LEU A 14 -27.87 3.45 27.91
CA LEU A 14 -26.41 3.22 28.06
C LEU A 14 -25.91 1.86 27.53
N VAL A 15 -26.75 1.07 26.84
CA VAL A 15 -26.40 -0.30 26.40
C VAL A 15 -26.30 -0.42 24.87
N ALA A 16 -26.34 0.69 24.13
CA ALA A 16 -26.16 0.71 22.68
C ALA A 16 -24.74 1.14 22.25
N SER A 17 -23.73 0.88 23.09
CA SER A 17 -22.34 0.93 22.66
C SER A 17 -22.09 -0.27 21.75
N VAL A 18 -22.43 -0.08 20.47
CA VAL A 18 -22.12 -0.97 19.36
C VAL A 18 -20.67 -1.42 19.52
N ALA A 19 -20.48 -2.70 19.80
CA ALA A 19 -19.21 -3.36 19.55
C ALA A 19 -18.97 -3.26 18.05
N ALA A 20 -18.30 -2.19 17.62
CA ALA A 20 -17.68 -2.16 16.30
C ALA A 20 -16.64 -3.27 16.35
N THR A 21 -17.02 -4.46 15.88
CA THR A 21 -16.02 -5.47 15.54
C THR A 21 -15.06 -4.76 14.60
N PRO A 22 -13.75 -4.69 14.91
CA PRO A 22 -12.82 -4.21 13.91
C PRO A 22 -13.09 -5.06 12.67
N ALA A 23 -13.51 -4.42 11.59
CA ALA A 23 -13.42 -5.08 10.30
C ALA A 23 -11.93 -5.46 10.23
N VAL A 24 -11.65 -6.76 10.28
CA VAL A 24 -10.30 -7.26 9.99
C VAL A 24 -10.15 -7.02 8.50
N ALA A 25 -9.86 -5.77 8.16
CA ALA A 25 -9.36 -5.39 6.86
C ALA A 25 -8.09 -6.22 6.68
N GLY A 26 -7.94 -6.87 5.53
CA GLY A 26 -6.69 -7.55 5.20
C GLY A 26 -5.52 -6.53 5.19
N PRO A 27 -4.31 -6.98 4.86
CA PRO A 27 -3.11 -6.16 4.98
C PRO A 27 -3.32 -4.79 4.35
N PRO A 28 -3.11 -3.73 5.14
CA PRO A 28 -3.74 -2.43 4.90
C PRO A 28 -3.19 -1.76 3.63
N LEU A 29 -2.02 -2.17 3.14
CA LEU A 29 -1.44 -1.62 1.91
C LEU A 29 -2.11 -2.19 0.66
N LEU A 30 -2.80 -3.33 0.75
CA LEU A 30 -3.43 -4.03 -0.38
C LEU A 30 -4.94 -3.86 -0.45
N CYS A 31 -5.61 -4.00 0.70
CA CYS A 31 -7.06 -4.15 0.75
C CYS A 31 -7.84 -2.84 0.59
N GLU A 32 -7.21 -1.70 0.85
CA GLU A 32 -7.83 -0.37 0.75
C GLU A 32 -7.23 0.40 -0.43
N PRO A 33 -7.98 0.58 -1.54
CA PRO A 33 -7.55 1.46 -2.63
C PRO A 33 -7.45 2.91 -2.17
N PHE A 34 -6.45 3.64 -2.66
CA PHE A 34 -6.34 5.08 -2.36
C PHE A 34 -7.09 5.92 -3.40
N ASP A 35 -7.73 7.00 -2.92
CA ASP A 35 -8.22 8.07 -3.80
C ASP A 35 -7.02 8.76 -4.45
N THR A 36 -6.95 8.68 -5.78
CA THR A 36 -5.87 9.26 -6.57
C THR A 36 -6.01 10.77 -6.77
N ALA A 37 -7.04 11.39 -6.19
CA ALA A 37 -7.38 12.80 -6.37
C ALA A 37 -7.53 13.19 -7.86
N GLY A 38 -8.03 12.26 -8.67
CA GLY A 38 -8.18 12.42 -10.12
C GLY A 38 -6.93 12.18 -10.96
N ALA A 39 -5.77 11.87 -10.35
CA ALA A 39 -4.57 11.48 -11.09
C ALA A 39 -4.71 10.06 -11.68
N PRO A 40 -4.15 9.79 -12.87
CA PRO A 40 -4.19 8.47 -13.48
C PRO A 40 -3.40 7.44 -12.67
N SER A 41 -3.82 6.17 -12.77
CA SER A 41 -3.10 5.02 -12.23
C SER A 41 -3.21 3.83 -13.21
N LEU A 42 -2.59 2.69 -12.87
CA LEU A 42 -2.66 1.48 -13.69
C LEU A 42 -4.12 1.03 -13.86
N PRO A 43 -4.53 0.56 -15.06
CA PRO A 43 -5.87 0.02 -15.29
C PRO A 43 -6.27 -1.02 -14.24
N TRP A 44 -7.51 -0.94 -13.76
CA TRP A 44 -8.02 -1.75 -12.65
C TRP A 44 -9.50 -2.08 -12.83
N GLY A 45 -9.99 -3.09 -12.13
CA GLY A 45 -11.41 -3.42 -12.01
C GLY A 45 -12.12 -2.60 -10.92
N GLU A 46 -13.27 -3.08 -10.46
CA GLU A 46 -14.11 -2.36 -9.49
C GLU A 46 -13.72 -2.65 -8.03
N GLY A 47 -13.29 -3.87 -7.71
CA GLY A 47 -12.88 -4.29 -6.37
C GLY A 47 -11.39 -4.11 -6.07
N TRP A 48 -11.02 -4.14 -4.78
CA TRP A 48 -9.64 -3.93 -4.32
C TRP A 48 -8.63 -4.96 -4.87
N ARG A 49 -9.10 -6.16 -5.24
CA ARG A 49 -8.31 -7.28 -5.78
C ARG A 49 -8.58 -7.58 -7.26
N ASP A 50 -9.36 -6.73 -7.93
CA ASP A 50 -9.82 -6.96 -9.31
C ASP A 50 -8.77 -6.51 -10.33
N ALA A 51 -7.57 -7.09 -10.22
CA ALA A 51 -6.53 -6.93 -11.21
C ALA A 51 -7.03 -7.44 -12.57
N ARG A 52 -6.80 -6.65 -13.63
CA ARG A 52 -7.26 -7.00 -14.96
C ARG A 52 -6.44 -8.16 -15.54
N ALA A 53 -7.10 -9.26 -15.86
CA ALA A 53 -6.43 -10.44 -16.43
C ALA A 53 -5.77 -10.17 -17.79
N ASP A 54 -6.29 -9.19 -18.54
CA ASP A 54 -5.81 -8.78 -19.88
C ASP A 54 -4.72 -7.69 -19.85
N PHE A 55 -4.26 -7.28 -18.66
CA PHE A 55 -3.21 -6.26 -18.55
C PHE A 55 -1.87 -6.75 -19.13
N PRO A 56 -1.21 -5.99 -20.02
CA PRO A 56 0.04 -6.40 -20.66
C PRO A 56 1.24 -6.27 -19.71
N LEU A 57 1.48 -7.31 -18.90
CA LEU A 57 2.50 -7.34 -17.84
C LEU A 57 3.91 -6.90 -18.29
N GLN A 58 4.30 -7.17 -19.54
CA GLN A 58 5.61 -6.80 -20.05
C GLN A 58 5.84 -5.29 -20.19
N THR A 59 4.76 -4.49 -20.15
CA THR A 59 4.84 -3.02 -20.14
C THR A 59 4.80 -2.43 -18.74
N LEU A 60 4.57 -3.27 -17.72
CA LEU A 60 4.33 -2.81 -16.35
C LEU A 60 5.47 -1.94 -15.79
N PRO A 61 6.77 -2.30 -15.94
CA PRO A 61 7.84 -1.50 -15.37
C PRO A 61 7.86 -0.07 -15.89
N GLU A 62 7.81 0.10 -17.22
CA GLU A 62 7.82 1.40 -17.89
C GLU A 62 6.57 2.22 -17.54
N ARG A 63 5.39 1.61 -17.64
CA ARG A 63 4.11 2.27 -17.34
C ARG A 63 4.03 2.70 -15.88
N THR A 64 4.60 1.93 -14.96
CA THR A 64 4.62 2.26 -13.54
C THR A 64 5.48 3.50 -13.30
N VAL A 65 6.70 3.57 -13.84
CA VAL A 65 7.56 4.73 -13.60
C VAL A 65 7.05 6.02 -14.26
N GLU A 66 6.38 5.92 -15.42
CA GLU A 66 5.65 7.05 -16.06
C GLU A 66 4.57 7.61 -15.12
N LEU A 67 3.83 6.74 -14.43
CA LEU A 67 2.77 7.15 -13.49
C LEU A 67 3.32 7.66 -12.14
N LEU A 68 4.63 7.61 -11.94
CA LEU A 68 5.33 8.10 -10.75
C LEU A 68 6.17 9.35 -11.06
N GLU A 69 5.84 10.09 -12.12
CA GLU A 69 6.51 11.33 -12.48
C GLU A 69 6.34 12.45 -11.43
N THR A 70 7.20 13.46 -11.51
CA THR A 70 7.18 14.62 -10.60
C THR A 70 5.81 15.29 -10.60
N GLY A 71 5.32 15.68 -9.42
CA GLY A 71 4.04 16.36 -9.24
C GLY A 71 2.82 15.43 -9.11
N VAL A 72 2.98 14.12 -9.29
CA VAL A 72 1.92 13.15 -8.97
C VAL A 72 1.70 13.12 -7.45
N PRO A 73 0.46 13.28 -6.95
CA PRO A 73 0.13 13.21 -5.53
C PRO A 73 0.56 11.89 -4.88
N LEU A 74 0.93 11.92 -3.59
CA LEU A 74 1.40 10.71 -2.89
C LEU A 74 0.36 9.59 -2.89
N SER A 75 -0.92 9.90 -2.72
CA SER A 75 -2.00 8.90 -2.74
C SER A 75 -2.09 8.17 -4.09
N ALA A 76 -1.92 8.88 -5.19
CA ALA A 76 -1.90 8.29 -6.54
C ALA A 76 -0.65 7.42 -6.78
N ARG A 77 0.49 7.80 -6.19
CA ARG A 77 1.71 6.98 -6.20
C ARG A 77 1.51 5.69 -5.43
N MET A 78 0.98 5.77 -4.21
CA MET A 78 0.65 4.60 -3.38
C MET A 78 -0.32 3.66 -4.09
N GLU A 79 -1.40 4.18 -4.71
CA GLU A 79 -2.33 3.35 -5.48
C GLU A 79 -1.68 2.70 -6.70
N THR A 80 -0.83 3.44 -7.41
CA THR A 80 -0.09 2.91 -8.56
C THR A 80 0.84 1.78 -8.14
N LEU A 81 1.60 1.96 -7.07
CA LEU A 81 2.51 0.95 -6.53
C LEU A 81 1.76 -0.27 -5.98
N ARG A 82 0.61 -0.06 -5.34
CA ARG A 82 -0.29 -1.14 -4.89
C ARG A 82 -0.70 -2.03 -6.05
N ARG A 83 -1.25 -1.42 -7.12
CA ARG A 83 -1.66 -2.14 -8.33
C ARG A 83 -0.46 -2.79 -9.02
N ALA A 84 0.67 -2.10 -9.08
CA ALA A 84 1.89 -2.60 -9.70
C ALA A 84 2.44 -3.83 -8.97
N ALA A 85 2.45 -3.84 -7.64
CA ALA A 85 2.89 -4.98 -6.84
C ALA A 85 2.00 -6.21 -7.12
N ILE A 86 0.69 -6.01 -7.17
CA ILE A 86 -0.28 -7.06 -7.50
C ILE A 86 -0.03 -7.62 -8.91
N TYR A 87 0.14 -6.76 -9.92
CA TYR A 87 0.44 -7.23 -11.28
C TYR A 87 1.79 -7.93 -11.38
N ALA A 88 2.82 -7.36 -10.76
CA ALA A 88 4.20 -7.83 -10.86
C ALA A 88 4.41 -9.17 -10.16
N ALA A 89 3.75 -9.41 -9.01
CA ALA A 89 3.90 -10.63 -8.23
C ALA A 89 3.61 -11.93 -9.01
N ARG A 90 2.91 -11.82 -10.15
CA ARG A 90 2.52 -12.93 -11.05
C ARG A 90 3.65 -13.45 -11.93
N ASP A 91 4.68 -12.62 -12.16
CA ASP A 91 5.77 -12.91 -13.07
C ASP A 91 7.07 -12.38 -12.46
N GLY A 92 7.94 -13.29 -12.01
CA GLY A 92 9.19 -12.92 -11.37
C GLY A 92 10.14 -12.12 -12.28
N ALA A 93 10.07 -12.26 -13.61
CA ALA A 93 10.87 -11.44 -14.51
C ALA A 93 10.38 -9.98 -14.53
N VAL A 94 9.05 -9.79 -14.58
CA VAL A 94 8.42 -8.47 -14.51
C VAL A 94 8.67 -7.83 -13.13
N LEU A 95 8.54 -8.60 -12.06
CA LEU A 95 8.80 -8.14 -10.69
C LEU A 95 10.23 -7.63 -10.51
N ARG A 96 11.23 -8.40 -10.97
CA ARG A 96 12.63 -7.96 -10.98
C ARG A 96 12.84 -6.72 -11.85
N ALA A 97 12.22 -6.67 -13.03
CA ALA A 97 12.35 -5.54 -13.92
C ALA A 97 11.81 -4.26 -13.28
N LEU A 98 10.63 -4.30 -12.67
CA LEU A 98 10.05 -3.16 -11.97
C LEU A 98 10.91 -2.72 -10.77
N MET A 99 11.38 -3.66 -9.95
CA MET A 99 12.26 -3.33 -8.82
C MET A 99 13.53 -2.61 -9.29
N ARG A 100 14.17 -3.10 -10.37
CA ARG A 100 15.34 -2.42 -10.96
C ARG A 100 15.02 -0.99 -11.41
N ARG A 101 13.86 -0.75 -12.04
CA ARG A 101 13.45 0.61 -12.45
C ARG A 101 13.27 1.54 -11.25
N LEU A 102 12.71 1.03 -10.14
CA LEU A 102 12.55 1.81 -8.91
C LEU A 102 13.90 2.11 -8.25
N ASP A 103 14.82 1.12 -8.21
CA ASP A 103 16.18 1.34 -7.72
C ASP A 103 16.96 2.32 -8.61
N GLU A 104 16.86 2.21 -9.94
CA GLU A 104 17.48 3.15 -10.89
C GLU A 104 17.07 4.59 -10.57
N ARG A 105 15.78 4.85 -10.30
CA ARG A 105 15.31 6.19 -9.90
C ARG A 105 15.96 6.70 -8.61
N VAL A 106 16.26 5.83 -7.65
CA VAL A 106 16.98 6.21 -6.42
C VAL A 106 18.42 6.60 -6.76
N HIS A 107 19.08 5.85 -7.64
CA HIS A 107 20.48 6.07 -8.01
C HIS A 107 20.70 7.29 -8.93
N THR A 108 19.72 7.63 -9.76
CA THR A 108 19.80 8.73 -10.73
C THR A 108 19.03 9.97 -10.28
N ALA A 109 18.64 10.07 -9.02
CA ALA A 109 17.95 11.24 -8.51
C ALA A 109 18.89 12.46 -8.48
N ASP A 110 18.50 13.53 -9.19
CA ASP A 110 19.35 14.71 -9.39
C ASP A 110 19.25 15.76 -8.26
N ASP A 111 18.23 15.66 -7.41
CA ASP A 111 18.04 16.53 -6.25
C ASP A 111 17.39 15.80 -5.05
N SER A 112 17.35 16.47 -3.90
CA SER A 112 16.79 15.89 -2.67
C SER A 112 15.30 15.58 -2.74
N ALA A 113 14.52 16.34 -3.53
CA ALA A 113 13.09 16.09 -3.68
C ALA A 113 12.83 14.86 -4.56
N ALA A 114 13.57 14.72 -5.67
CA ALA A 114 13.55 13.55 -6.52
C ALA A 114 14.01 12.29 -5.75
N LEU A 115 15.10 12.40 -4.98
CA LEU A 115 15.62 11.29 -4.18
C LEU A 115 14.61 10.86 -3.12
N ARG A 116 13.99 11.82 -2.44
CA ARG A 116 12.94 11.55 -1.45
C ARG A 116 11.79 10.75 -2.05
N MET A 117 11.28 11.17 -3.20
CA MET A 117 10.17 10.47 -3.85
C MET A 117 10.60 9.10 -4.38
N ALA A 118 11.81 8.96 -4.94
CA ALA A 118 12.32 7.67 -5.40
C ALA A 118 12.52 6.66 -4.25
N LEU A 119 13.05 7.12 -3.10
CA LEU A 119 13.17 6.33 -1.88
C LEU A 119 11.79 5.88 -1.37
N PHE A 120 10.83 6.81 -1.32
CA PHE A 120 9.47 6.50 -0.95
C PHE A 120 8.84 5.46 -1.88
N ASP A 121 8.88 5.69 -3.19
CA ASP A 121 8.25 4.79 -4.18
C ASP A 121 8.84 3.37 -4.08
N SER A 122 10.17 3.28 -3.98
CA SER A 122 10.88 2.02 -3.85
C SER A 122 10.58 1.31 -2.52
N GLY A 123 10.54 2.04 -1.41
CA GLY A 123 10.24 1.48 -0.10
C GLY A 123 8.81 0.99 0.00
N TYR A 124 7.84 1.83 -0.40
CA TYR A 124 6.42 1.49 -0.38
C TYR A 124 6.10 0.26 -1.24
N PHE A 125 6.78 0.11 -2.39
CA PHE A 125 6.66 -1.10 -3.21
C PHE A 125 7.10 -2.37 -2.47
N LEU A 126 8.26 -2.34 -1.79
CA LEU A 126 8.76 -3.48 -1.02
C LEU A 126 7.82 -3.84 0.13
N GLU A 127 7.26 -2.85 0.83
CA GLU A 127 6.28 -3.08 1.90
C GLU A 127 4.98 -3.67 1.37
N THR A 128 4.54 -3.23 0.20
CA THR A 128 3.38 -3.82 -0.46
C THR A 128 3.64 -5.27 -0.85
N LEU A 129 4.85 -5.61 -1.30
CA LEU A 129 5.26 -6.99 -1.57
C LEU A 129 5.31 -7.84 -0.29
N GLN A 130 5.71 -7.25 0.83
CA GLN A 130 5.69 -7.89 2.14
C GLN A 130 4.25 -8.23 2.58
N ASP A 131 3.30 -7.31 2.37
CA ASP A 131 1.86 -7.56 2.55
C ASP A 131 1.37 -8.73 1.66
N ILE A 132 1.82 -8.80 0.40
CA ILE A 132 1.47 -9.91 -0.51
C ILE A 132 2.02 -11.24 0.03
N GLU A 133 3.24 -11.28 0.57
CA GLU A 133 3.80 -12.49 1.18
C GLU A 133 3.08 -12.87 2.47
N ARG A 134 2.63 -11.91 3.28
CA ARG A 134 1.83 -12.18 4.49
C ARG A 134 0.44 -12.73 4.17
N LEU A 135 -0.18 -12.28 3.07
CA LEU A 135 -1.48 -12.79 2.60
C LEU A 135 -1.45 -14.23 2.08
N GLN A 136 -0.28 -14.88 1.98
CA GLN A 136 -0.17 -16.19 1.37
C GLN A 136 -0.95 -17.25 2.17
N GLY A 137 -2.13 -17.62 1.65
CA GLY A 137 -3.16 -18.43 2.31
C GLY A 137 -4.57 -17.94 1.97
N TYR A 138 -4.70 -16.67 1.57
CA TYR A 138 -5.91 -16.06 1.06
C TYR A 138 -6.00 -16.24 -0.47
N ASP A 139 -7.13 -16.76 -0.97
CA ASP A 139 -7.40 -16.81 -2.41
C ASP A 139 -7.60 -15.37 -2.93
N MET A 140 -6.65 -14.88 -3.72
CA MET A 140 -6.78 -13.61 -4.45
C MET A 140 -7.16 -13.93 -5.90
N PRO A 141 -8.47 -14.14 -6.19
CA PRO A 141 -8.94 -14.38 -7.54
C PRO A 141 -8.52 -13.21 -8.44
N GLY A 142 -7.91 -13.52 -9.59
CA GLY A 142 -7.45 -12.53 -10.57
C GLY A 142 -5.93 -12.25 -10.56
N ILE A 143 -5.23 -12.49 -9.45
CA ILE A 143 -3.77 -12.35 -9.38
C ILE A 143 -3.09 -13.60 -9.97
N GLY A 144 -3.70 -14.78 -9.90
CA GLY A 144 -3.04 -16.02 -10.32
C GLY A 144 -1.91 -16.41 -9.37
N ALA A 145 -1.07 -17.37 -9.78
CA ALA A 145 0.01 -17.85 -8.93
C ALA A 145 1.11 -16.78 -8.78
N VAL A 146 1.45 -16.45 -7.53
CA VAL A 146 2.58 -15.58 -7.21
C VAL A 146 3.90 -16.35 -7.40
N ASP A 147 4.89 -15.73 -8.05
CA ASP A 147 6.26 -16.25 -8.14
C ASP A 147 6.98 -16.05 -6.79
N ARG A 148 6.70 -16.97 -5.86
CA ARG A 148 7.16 -16.88 -4.45
C ARG A 148 8.67 -16.94 -4.31
N GLU A 149 9.35 -17.68 -5.17
CA GLU A 149 10.82 -17.78 -5.11
C GLU A 149 11.43 -16.40 -5.31
N VAL A 150 10.95 -15.70 -6.34
CA VAL A 150 11.44 -14.37 -6.69
C VAL A 150 10.99 -13.33 -5.68
N LEU A 151 9.72 -13.36 -5.26
CA LEU A 151 9.19 -12.47 -4.23
C LEU A 151 10.05 -12.52 -2.95
N ARG A 152 10.26 -13.71 -2.40
CA ARG A 152 11.09 -13.91 -1.20
C ARG A 152 12.55 -13.54 -1.43
N ALA A 153 13.07 -13.71 -2.64
CA ALA A 153 14.42 -13.27 -2.95
C ALA A 153 14.57 -11.75 -2.91
N LEU A 154 13.56 -11.01 -3.38
CA LEU A 154 13.55 -9.55 -3.32
C LEU A 154 13.35 -9.02 -1.90
N LEU A 155 12.51 -9.66 -1.08
CA LEU A 155 12.25 -9.27 0.31
C LEU A 155 13.43 -9.54 1.27
N ARG A 156 14.53 -10.13 0.80
CA ARG A 156 15.80 -10.21 1.55
C ARG A 156 16.68 -8.96 1.38
N GLN A 157 16.30 -8.04 0.51
CA GLN A 157 17.01 -6.78 0.25
C GLN A 157 16.76 -5.76 1.38
N PRO A 158 17.42 -4.58 1.37
CA PRO A 158 17.20 -3.57 2.41
C PRO A 158 15.72 -3.25 2.58
N ASP A 159 15.34 -3.09 3.84
CA ASP A 159 13.97 -2.96 4.32
C ASP A 159 13.25 -1.77 3.65
N GLY A 160 12.01 -1.96 3.21
CA GLY A 160 11.22 -0.90 2.61
C GLY A 160 10.95 0.23 3.60
N SER A 161 10.73 -0.11 4.86
CA SER A 161 10.58 0.82 5.99
C SER A 161 11.83 1.68 6.20
N GLU A 162 13.04 1.13 6.00
CA GLU A 162 14.28 1.91 6.06
C GLU A 162 14.35 2.95 4.94
N ARG A 163 13.93 2.60 3.72
CA ARG A 163 13.87 3.56 2.60
C ARG A 163 12.84 4.67 2.84
N ILE A 164 11.68 4.32 3.38
CA ILE A 164 10.64 5.30 3.75
C ILE A 164 11.16 6.22 4.87
N ALA A 165 11.88 5.68 5.86
CA ALA A 165 12.50 6.48 6.91
C ALA A 165 13.55 7.46 6.34
N GLN A 166 14.35 7.04 5.37
CA GLN A 166 15.28 7.94 4.66
C GLN A 166 14.54 9.02 3.87
N ALA A 167 13.45 8.68 3.17
CA ALA A 167 12.61 9.66 2.49
C ALA A 167 12.05 10.71 3.47
N LEU A 168 11.54 10.27 4.62
CA LEU A 168 11.05 11.17 5.66
C LEU A 168 12.17 12.07 6.22
N ALA A 169 13.38 11.55 6.40
CA ALA A 169 14.52 12.33 6.89
C ALA A 169 14.92 13.49 5.95
N LEU A 170 14.68 13.35 4.64
CA LEU A 170 14.94 14.41 3.65
C LEU A 170 13.94 15.57 3.75
N GLN A 171 12.72 15.32 4.26
CA GLN A 171 11.72 16.34 4.53
C GLN A 171 10.85 15.94 5.73
N PRO A 172 11.33 16.17 6.97
CA PRO A 172 10.65 15.71 8.19
C PRO A 172 9.24 16.27 8.39
N ASP A 173 8.93 17.38 7.72
CA ASP A 173 7.65 18.08 7.81
C ASP A 173 6.57 17.63 6.81
N ASP A 174 6.88 16.64 5.97
CA ASP A 174 5.95 16.10 4.98
C ASP A 174 4.86 15.25 5.64
N ALA A 175 3.64 15.79 5.75
CA ALA A 175 2.52 15.11 6.35
C ALA A 175 2.09 13.85 5.58
N ASP A 176 2.22 13.85 4.26
CA ASP A 176 1.78 12.75 3.42
C ASP A 176 2.71 11.54 3.60
N ILE A 177 4.03 11.76 3.55
CA ILE A 177 4.99 10.67 3.80
C ILE A 177 4.90 10.17 5.25
N ARG A 178 4.66 11.04 6.23
CA ARG A 178 4.42 10.58 7.62
C ARG A 178 3.19 9.70 7.73
N PHE A 179 2.11 10.07 7.06
CA PHE A 179 0.89 9.26 7.01
C PHE A 179 1.20 7.88 6.39
N ALA A 180 1.88 7.85 5.25
CA ALA A 180 2.24 6.60 4.59
C ALA A 180 3.19 5.74 5.44
N ALA A 181 4.16 6.34 6.13
CA ALA A 181 5.05 5.64 7.06
C ALA A 181 4.28 5.04 8.25
N ALA A 182 3.29 5.77 8.79
CA ALA A 182 2.42 5.25 9.85
C ALA A 182 1.55 4.09 9.35
N LEU A 183 1.09 4.15 8.11
CA LEU A 183 0.33 3.06 7.48
C LEU A 183 1.19 1.79 7.32
N VAL A 184 2.42 1.93 6.84
CA VAL A 184 3.39 0.82 6.75
C VAL A 184 3.69 0.24 8.13
N ALA A 185 3.98 1.08 9.12
CA ALA A 185 4.23 0.62 10.48
C ALA A 185 3.01 -0.13 11.08
N ALA A 186 1.79 0.30 10.75
CA ALA A 186 0.57 -0.40 11.13
C ALA A 186 0.43 -1.74 10.39
N ALA A 187 0.83 -1.81 9.12
CA ALA A 187 0.87 -3.05 8.35
C ALA A 187 1.82 -4.06 8.99
N ASP A 188 3.02 -3.64 9.39
CA ASP A 188 4.03 -4.51 10.01
C ASP A 188 3.66 -4.94 11.43
N GLY A 189 3.03 -4.06 12.19
CA GLY A 189 2.48 -4.36 13.51
C GLY A 189 1.27 -5.30 13.48
N ALA A 190 0.57 -5.38 12.35
CA ALA A 190 -0.48 -6.36 12.08
C ALA A 190 0.17 -7.71 11.71
N GLY A 191 0.77 -8.35 12.72
CA GLY A 191 1.19 -9.74 12.63
C GLY A 191 0.02 -10.69 12.32
N PRO A 192 0.30 -11.93 11.88
CA PRO A 192 -0.73 -12.94 11.59
C PRO A 192 -1.57 -13.34 12.82
#